data_AF-A0A9X1UKZ4-F1
#
_entry.id   AF-A0A9X1UKZ4-F1
#
_cell.length_a   1.000
_cell.length_b   1.000
_cell.length_c   1.000
_cell.angle_alpha   90.00
_cell.angle_beta   90.00
_cell.angle_gamma   90.00
#
_symmetry.space_group_name_H-M   'P 1'
#
loop_
_entity.id
_entity.type
_entity.pdbx_description
1 polymer ?
#
loop_
_entity_poly.entity_id
_entity_poly.type
_entity_poly.pdbx_seq_one_letter_code
_entity_poly.pdbx_strand_id
1 'polypeptide(L)'
;MKIADRLERHLLGMAHMLCLVALVAAVVAMTALMFALAAPEKAGVAADPPVTATDVLASIPGSEAANDAISTESANDGASGMHIQAAAGLVIPAPLRQVLSGDNASQPLFDAWLGSVPLSDRQQFIDELSGVVARADQHAAAWEWDDRERYVAAAMNQYAHLKIERIASAETVIEAARNRIGQFRTSLGTLLGVAGFLTLLLVLMSIERNTRHLRIEREV
;
A
#
# COMPACT_ATOMS: atom_id res chain seq x y z
N MET A 1 22.39 45.53 44.76
CA MET A 1 22.88 44.23 44.23
C MET A 1 22.03 42.99 44.58
N LYS A 2 21.10 43.00 45.56
CA LYS A 2 20.38 41.79 46.00
C LYS A 2 19.17 41.33 45.15
N ILE A 3 18.60 42.20 44.29
CA ILE A 3 17.33 41.91 43.59
C ILE A 3 17.57 41.12 42.29
N ALA A 4 18.57 41.52 41.50
CA ALA A 4 18.95 40.85 40.25
C ALA A 4 19.40 39.40 40.48
N ASP A 5 20.18 39.19 41.54
CA ASP A 5 20.72 37.88 41.92
C ASP A 5 19.63 36.90 42.42
N ARG A 6 18.54 37.44 43.00
CA ARG A 6 17.36 36.67 43.39
C ARG A 6 16.49 36.30 42.18
N LEU A 7 16.37 37.21 41.21
CA LEU A 7 15.69 36.98 39.93
C LEU A 7 16.37 35.91 39.08
N GLU A 8 17.70 35.94 38.95
CA GLU A 8 18.45 34.92 38.21
C GLU A 8 18.23 33.51 38.77
N ARG A 9 18.26 33.35 40.10
CA ARG A 9 18.03 32.04 40.74
C ARG A 9 16.62 31.51 40.51
N HIS A 10 15.62 32.38 40.54
CA HIS A 10 14.25 31.99 40.21
C HIS A 10 14.09 31.61 38.74
N LEU A 11 14.72 32.35 37.81
CA LEU A 11 14.70 32.05 36.38
C LEU A 11 15.40 30.73 36.06
N LEU A 12 16.59 30.47 36.63
CA LEU A 12 17.31 29.21 36.48
C LEU A 12 16.54 28.03 37.06
N GLY A 13 15.91 28.19 38.23
CA GLY A 13 15.06 27.17 38.84
C GLY A 13 13.81 26.85 38.01
N MET A 14 13.15 27.89 37.48
CA MET A 14 11.99 27.75 36.58
C MET A 14 12.38 27.07 35.26
N ALA A 15 13.51 27.46 34.67
CA ALA A 15 14.00 26.88 33.41
C ALA A 15 14.38 25.40 33.58
N HIS A 16 14.97 25.04 34.72
CA HIS A 16 15.26 23.64 35.06
C HIS A 16 13.97 22.83 35.18
N MET A 17 12.97 23.32 35.93
CA MET A 17 11.66 22.65 36.07
C MET A 17 10.95 22.50 34.72
N LEU A 18 10.98 23.53 33.87
CA LEU A 18 10.41 23.47 32.52
C LEU A 18 11.10 22.42 31.66
N CYS A 19 12.44 22.36 31.67
CA CYS A 19 13.19 21.35 30.93
C CYS A 19 12.86 19.93 31.40
N LEU A 20 12.70 19.74 32.72
CA LEU A 20 12.38 18.44 33.32
C LEU A 20 10.95 17.99 32.95
N VAL A 21 9.97 18.89 33.04
CA VAL A 21 8.58 18.60 32.61
C VAL A 21 8.53 18.30 31.11
N ALA A 22 9.22 19.08 30.28
CA ALA A 22 9.29 18.84 28.84
C ALA A 22 9.95 17.50 28.51
N LEU A 23 11.01 17.13 29.23
CA LEU A 23 11.68 15.84 29.06
C LEU A 23 10.75 14.67 29.42
N VAL A 24 10.05 14.75 30.54
CA VAL A 24 9.07 13.72 30.94
C VAL A 24 7.96 13.60 29.89
N ALA A 25 7.42 14.72 29.41
CA ALA A 25 6.41 14.72 28.35
C ALA A 25 6.92 14.06 27.06
N ALA A 26 8.17 14.36 26.66
CA ALA A 26 8.80 13.76 25.48
C ALA A 26 8.98 12.23 25.64
N VAL A 27 9.39 11.77 26.83
CA VAL A 27 9.53 10.33 27.12
C VAL A 27 8.17 9.63 27.07
N VAL A 28 7.13 10.21 27.68
CA VAL A 28 5.76 9.66 27.62
C VAL A 28 5.28 9.58 26.17
N ALA A 29 5.48 10.63 25.37
CA ALA A 29 5.13 10.63 23.95
C ALA A 29 5.87 9.55 23.16
N MET A 30 7.18 9.37 23.40
CA MET A 30 7.98 8.31 22.79
C MET A 30 7.45 6.91 23.14
N THR A 31 7.09 6.66 24.41
CA THR A 31 6.54 5.37 24.81
C THR A 31 5.21 5.09 24.11
N ALA A 32 4.31 6.08 24.01
CA ALA A 32 3.05 5.94 23.29
C ALA A 32 3.26 5.64 21.80
N LEU A 33 4.22 6.31 21.15
CA LEU A 33 4.60 6.04 19.76
C LEU A 33 5.17 4.63 19.57
N MET A 34 6.01 4.16 20.49
CA MET A 34 6.51 2.78 20.42
C MET A 34 5.41 1.74 20.59
N PHE A 35 4.44 1.97 21.48
CA PHE A 35 3.26 1.10 21.60
C PHE A 35 2.40 1.13 20.32
N ALA A 36 2.22 2.30 19.70
CA ALA A 36 1.49 2.42 18.45
C ALA A 36 2.19 1.69 17.29
N LEU A 37 3.52 1.70 17.26
CA LEU A 37 4.32 0.96 16.28
C LEU A 37 4.37 -0.55 16.54
N ALA A 38 4.25 -0.98 17.81
CA ALA A 38 4.25 -2.39 18.20
C ALA A 38 2.88 -3.05 18.06
N ALA A 39 1.81 -2.26 17.87
CA ALA A 39 0.48 -2.80 17.61
C ALA A 39 0.50 -3.61 16.30
N PRO A 40 0.05 -4.87 16.30
CA PRO A 40 0.03 -5.67 15.09
C PRO A 40 -0.85 -4.97 14.04
N GLU A 41 -0.30 -4.75 12.85
CA GLU A 41 -1.09 -4.24 11.72
C GLU A 41 -2.31 -5.14 11.55
N LYS A 42 -3.51 -4.56 11.62
CA LYS A 42 -4.74 -5.29 11.37
C LYS A 42 -4.69 -5.80 9.94
N ALA A 43 -4.50 -7.11 9.81
CA ALA A 43 -4.55 -7.93 8.60
C ALA A 43 -3.73 -7.35 7.44
N GLY A 44 -2.56 -7.96 7.18
CA GLY A 44 -1.77 -7.70 5.99
C GLY A 44 -2.66 -7.73 4.76
N VAL A 45 -2.88 -6.56 4.17
CA VAL A 45 -3.54 -6.43 2.88
C VAL A 45 -2.62 -7.14 1.89
N ALA A 46 -3.04 -8.30 1.41
CA ALA A 46 -2.31 -9.00 0.36
C ALA A 46 -2.23 -8.07 -0.86
N ALA A 47 -1.04 -7.95 -1.43
CA ALA A 47 -0.83 -7.17 -2.66
C ALA A 47 -1.72 -7.68 -3.79
N ASP A 48 -1.98 -9.00 -3.81
CA ASP A 48 -2.97 -9.62 -4.67
C ASP A 48 -4.12 -10.29 -3.88
N PRO A 49 -5.28 -9.65 -3.75
CA PRO A 49 -6.46 -10.29 -3.18
C PRO A 49 -7.04 -11.32 -4.16
N PRO A 50 -7.38 -12.54 -3.70
CA PRO A 50 -7.94 -13.57 -4.58
C PRO A 50 -9.29 -13.12 -5.15
N VAL A 51 -9.49 -13.33 -6.45
CA VAL A 51 -10.77 -13.12 -7.12
C VAL A 51 -11.29 -14.48 -7.55
N THR A 52 -12.42 -14.91 -6.98
CA THR A 52 -13.00 -16.18 -7.40
C THR A 52 -13.78 -15.98 -8.69
N ALA A 53 -13.72 -16.97 -9.59
CA ALA A 53 -14.49 -16.91 -10.83
C ALA A 53 -16.01 -16.84 -10.58
N THR A 54 -16.49 -17.36 -9.45
CA THR A 54 -17.89 -17.26 -9.06
C THR A 54 -18.30 -15.81 -8.80
N ASP A 55 -17.44 -15.00 -8.17
CA ASP A 55 -17.69 -13.58 -7.94
C ASP A 55 -17.71 -12.78 -9.25
N VAL A 56 -16.82 -13.13 -10.18
CA VAL A 56 -16.77 -12.50 -11.51
C VAL A 56 -18.06 -12.80 -12.27
N LEU A 57 -18.44 -14.08 -12.36
CA LEU A 57 -19.61 -14.51 -13.10
C LEU A 57 -20.91 -13.99 -12.47
N ALA A 58 -20.98 -13.88 -11.14
CA ALA A 58 -22.11 -13.27 -10.43
C ALA A 58 -22.20 -11.74 -10.64
N SER A 59 -21.09 -11.09 -10.96
CA SER A 59 -21.05 -9.64 -11.22
C SER A 59 -21.44 -9.25 -12.65
N ILE A 60 -21.58 -10.23 -13.56
CA ILE A 60 -22.09 -10.02 -14.92
C ILE A 60 -23.63 -9.90 -14.81
N PRO A 61 -24.22 -8.70 -14.97
CA PRO A 61 -25.67 -8.55 -14.91
C PRO A 61 -26.30 -9.33 -16.07
N GLY A 62 -27.47 -9.93 -15.84
CA GLY A 62 -28.25 -10.59 -16.88
C GLY A 62 -28.45 -9.68 -18.11
N SER A 63 -27.79 -10.05 -19.20
CA SER A 63 -28.17 -9.91 -20.61
C SER A 63 -28.46 -8.54 -21.27
N GLU A 64 -28.20 -7.37 -20.67
CA GLU A 64 -28.28 -6.11 -21.44
C GLU A 64 -27.00 -5.24 -21.35
N ALA A 65 -26.42 -5.04 -20.17
CA ALA A 65 -25.25 -4.15 -20.02
C ALA A 65 -23.95 -4.67 -20.67
N ALA A 66 -23.83 -5.99 -20.90
CA ALA A 66 -22.69 -6.58 -21.62
C ALA A 66 -22.75 -6.32 -23.14
N ASN A 67 -23.93 -5.97 -23.67
CA ASN A 67 -24.14 -5.75 -25.10
C ASN A 67 -23.77 -4.32 -25.55
N ASP A 68 -23.77 -3.35 -24.62
CA ASP A 68 -23.48 -1.94 -24.93
C ASP A 68 -21.99 -1.56 -24.80
N ALA A 69 -21.17 -2.39 -24.16
CA ALA A 69 -19.77 -2.06 -23.87
C ALA A 69 -18.77 -2.40 -25.01
N ILE A 70 -19.19 -3.16 -26.03
CA ILE A 70 -18.28 -3.59 -27.12
C ILE A 70 -18.98 -3.41 -28.45
N SER A 71 -19.02 -2.16 -28.91
CA SER A 71 -19.28 -1.82 -30.32
C SER A 71 -18.06 -1.11 -30.88
N THR A 72 -17.03 -1.87 -31.24
CA THR A 72 -15.97 -1.36 -32.12
C THR A 72 -15.44 -2.47 -33.03
N GLU A 73 -15.95 -2.45 -34.26
CA GLU A 73 -15.32 -2.84 -35.54
C GLU A 73 -14.30 -3.98 -35.53
N SER A 74 -14.78 -5.17 -35.92
CA SER A 74 -13.96 -6.21 -36.54
C SER A 74 -13.41 -5.73 -37.89
N ALA A 75 -12.10 -5.82 -38.08
CA ALA A 75 -11.51 -5.87 -39.42
C ALA A 75 -10.19 -6.68 -39.41
N ASN A 76 -10.25 -7.83 -40.08
CA ASN A 76 -9.22 -8.52 -40.87
C ASN A 76 -7.88 -9.02 -40.26
N ASP A 77 -7.73 -10.34 -40.43
CA ASP A 77 -6.70 -11.04 -41.23
C ASP A 77 -5.25 -11.13 -40.71
N GLY A 78 -4.70 -12.35 -40.75
CA GLY A 78 -3.27 -12.62 -40.55
C GLY A 78 -2.95 -13.57 -39.41
N ALA A 79 -2.77 -14.86 -39.74
CA ALA A 79 -2.14 -15.83 -38.87
C ALA A 79 -0.75 -15.34 -38.44
N SER A 80 -0.52 -15.18 -37.14
CA SER A 80 0.81 -14.94 -36.55
C SER A 80 0.84 -15.42 -35.11
N GLY A 81 1.96 -16.03 -34.73
CA GLY A 81 2.16 -16.61 -33.40
C GLY A 81 1.87 -15.60 -32.29
N MET A 82 1.25 -16.10 -31.22
CA MET A 82 0.92 -15.33 -30.02
C MET A 82 2.15 -14.58 -29.50
N HIS A 83 2.16 -13.25 -29.65
CA HIS A 83 3.28 -12.38 -29.24
C HIS A 83 2.84 -11.49 -28.08
N ILE A 84 2.86 -12.05 -26.86
CA ILE A 84 2.49 -11.35 -25.63
C ILE A 84 3.78 -11.11 -24.84
N GLN A 85 4.31 -9.89 -24.91
CA GLN A 85 5.59 -9.54 -24.28
C GLN A 85 5.47 -9.56 -22.75
N ALA A 86 4.34 -9.11 -22.22
CA ALA A 86 4.09 -9.06 -20.78
C ALA A 86 3.97 -10.46 -20.14
N ALA A 87 3.76 -11.50 -20.94
CA ALA A 87 3.71 -12.90 -20.55
C ALA A 87 5.04 -13.65 -20.78
N ALA A 88 6.13 -12.95 -21.12
CA ALA A 88 7.41 -13.59 -21.38
C ALA A 88 7.90 -14.40 -20.17
N GLY A 89 8.11 -15.71 -20.37
CA GLY A 89 8.53 -16.63 -19.31
C GLY A 89 7.41 -17.15 -18.41
N LEU A 90 6.14 -16.79 -18.68
CA LEU A 90 4.97 -17.29 -17.95
C LEU A 90 4.29 -18.44 -18.70
N VAL A 91 3.61 -19.31 -17.95
CA VAL A 91 2.87 -20.43 -18.52
C VAL A 91 1.44 -19.99 -18.77
N ILE A 92 1.02 -19.93 -20.04
CA ILE A 92 -0.38 -19.66 -20.42
C ILE A 92 -1.16 -20.97 -20.47
N PRO A 93 -2.15 -21.20 -19.59
CA PRO A 93 -2.94 -22.43 -19.58
C PRO A 93 -3.80 -22.61 -20.83
N ALA A 94 -4.16 -23.87 -21.13
CA ALA A 94 -4.83 -24.25 -22.38
C ALA A 94 -6.16 -23.53 -22.67
N PRO A 95 -7.09 -23.34 -21.71
CA PRO A 95 -8.36 -22.66 -21.96
C PRO A 95 -8.16 -21.21 -22.44
N LEU A 96 -7.26 -20.49 -21.79
CA LEU A 96 -6.95 -19.11 -22.16
C LEU A 96 -6.20 -19.04 -23.50
N ARG A 97 -5.28 -20.00 -23.74
CA ARG A 97 -4.54 -20.09 -25.00
C ARG A 97 -5.48 -20.27 -26.20
N GLN A 98 -6.52 -21.09 -26.05
CA GLN A 98 -7.50 -21.35 -27.11
C GLN A 98 -8.23 -20.06 -27.51
N VAL A 99 -8.70 -19.28 -26.54
CA VAL A 99 -9.37 -17.99 -26.79
C VAL A 99 -8.41 -16.99 -27.45
N LEU A 100 -7.20 -16.82 -26.90
CA LEU A 100 -6.21 -15.88 -27.44
C LEU A 100 -5.71 -16.26 -28.83
N SER A 101 -5.74 -17.54 -29.21
CA SER A 101 -5.42 -18.00 -30.56
C SER A 101 -6.58 -17.89 -31.55
N GLY A 102 -7.82 -17.87 -31.04
CA GLY A 102 -9.03 -17.73 -31.86
C GLY A 102 -9.38 -16.27 -32.14
N ASP A 103 -9.04 -15.36 -31.22
CA ASP A 103 -9.30 -13.93 -31.35
C ASP A 103 -8.01 -13.09 -31.22
N ASN A 104 -7.61 -12.50 -32.34
CA ASN A 104 -6.43 -11.62 -32.41
C ASN A 104 -6.63 -10.29 -31.67
N ALA A 105 -7.88 -9.83 -31.48
CA ALA A 105 -8.16 -8.59 -30.74
C ALA A 105 -7.94 -8.73 -29.23
N SER A 106 -8.09 -9.95 -28.70
CA SER A 106 -7.86 -10.25 -27.28
C SER A 106 -6.38 -10.26 -26.87
N GLN A 107 -5.45 -10.48 -27.80
CA GLN A 107 -4.00 -10.51 -27.50
C GLN A 107 -3.43 -9.17 -27.00
N PRO A 108 -3.63 -8.02 -27.68
CA PRO A 108 -3.11 -6.74 -27.20
C PRO A 108 -3.79 -6.28 -25.91
N LEU A 109 -5.08 -6.60 -25.72
CA LEU A 109 -5.79 -6.32 -24.47
C LEU A 109 -5.19 -7.10 -23.29
N PHE A 110 -4.95 -8.39 -23.49
CA PHE A 110 -4.33 -9.24 -22.49
C PHE A 110 -2.88 -8.80 -22.17
N ASP A 111 -2.11 -8.38 -23.17
CA ASP A 111 -0.78 -7.81 -22.96
C ASP A 111 -0.85 -6.50 -22.14
N ALA A 112 -1.82 -5.63 -22.42
CA ALA A 112 -2.05 -4.40 -21.67
C ALA A 112 -2.50 -4.66 -20.21
N TRP A 113 -3.37 -5.65 -19.99
CA TRP A 113 -3.78 -6.06 -18.65
C TRP A 113 -2.60 -6.60 -17.85
N LEU A 114 -1.80 -7.51 -18.42
CA LEU A 114 -0.60 -8.02 -17.78
C LEU A 114 0.44 -6.93 -17.53
N GLY A 115 0.54 -5.95 -18.44
CA GLY A 115 1.38 -4.76 -18.26
C GLY A 115 1.00 -3.94 -17.03
N SER A 116 -0.29 -3.95 -16.66
CA SER A 116 -0.84 -3.25 -15.50
C SER A 116 -0.74 -4.05 -14.20
N VAL A 117 -0.35 -5.33 -14.26
CA VAL A 117 -0.20 -6.22 -13.10
C VAL A 117 1.29 -6.34 -12.72
N PRO A 118 1.65 -6.26 -11.43
CA PRO A 118 3.01 -6.47 -10.95
C PRO A 118 3.57 -7.83 -11.38
N LEU A 119 4.86 -7.89 -11.74
CA LEU A 119 5.50 -9.11 -12.27
C LEU A 119 5.33 -10.34 -11.38
N SER A 120 5.32 -10.17 -10.06
CA SER A 120 5.12 -11.27 -9.08
C SER A 120 3.75 -11.92 -9.18
N ASP A 121 2.74 -11.16 -9.60
CA ASP A 121 1.33 -11.55 -9.50
C ASP A 121 0.78 -12.00 -10.86
N ARG A 122 1.55 -11.81 -11.94
CA ARG A 122 1.12 -12.14 -13.31
C ARG A 122 0.79 -13.61 -13.51
N GLN A 123 1.56 -14.55 -12.94
CA GLN A 123 1.24 -15.98 -13.11
C GLN A 123 -0.09 -16.32 -12.44
N GLN A 124 -0.33 -15.80 -11.23
CA GLN A 124 -1.60 -15.99 -10.53
C GLN A 124 -2.77 -15.35 -11.31
N PHE A 125 -2.56 -14.14 -11.84
CA PHE A 125 -3.55 -13.47 -12.70
C PHE A 125 -3.94 -14.35 -13.90
N ILE A 126 -2.96 -14.96 -14.56
CA ILE A 126 -3.15 -15.84 -15.72
C ILE A 126 -3.91 -17.11 -15.34
N ASP A 127 -3.54 -17.74 -14.22
CA ASP A 127 -4.15 -18.98 -13.76
C ASP A 127 -5.62 -18.77 -13.35
N GLU A 128 -5.90 -17.69 -12.62
CA GLU A 128 -7.26 -17.28 -12.23
C GLU A 128 -8.10 -16.92 -13.45
N LEU A 129 -7.58 -16.13 -14.40
CA LEU A 129 -8.26 -15.79 -15.65
C LEU A 129 -8.57 -17.04 -16.48
N SER A 130 -7.65 -17.99 -16.57
CA SER A 130 -7.92 -19.27 -17.25
C SER A 130 -9.06 -20.05 -16.57
N GLY A 131 -9.16 -19.97 -15.25
CA GLY A 131 -10.27 -20.56 -14.50
C GLY A 131 -11.60 -19.85 -14.71
N VAL A 132 -11.59 -18.54 -14.96
CA VAL A 132 -12.78 -17.76 -15.36
C VAL A 132 -13.22 -18.16 -16.77
N VAL A 133 -12.28 -18.20 -17.73
CA VAL A 133 -12.56 -18.61 -19.12
C VAL A 133 -13.15 -20.01 -19.17
N ALA A 134 -12.56 -20.98 -18.48
CA ALA A 134 -13.06 -22.35 -18.49
C ALA A 134 -14.49 -22.46 -17.92
N ARG A 135 -14.82 -21.70 -16.87
CA ARG A 135 -16.18 -21.70 -16.30
C ARG A 135 -17.17 -20.92 -17.15
N ALA A 136 -16.76 -19.79 -17.74
CA ALA A 136 -17.59 -19.01 -18.65
C ALA A 136 -17.94 -19.85 -19.89
N ASP A 137 -16.97 -20.59 -20.42
CA ASP A 137 -17.11 -21.45 -21.58
C ASP A 137 -18.04 -22.66 -21.31
N GLN A 138 -18.00 -23.23 -20.11
CA GLN A 138 -18.94 -24.26 -19.65
C GLN A 138 -20.35 -23.71 -19.46
N HIS A 139 -20.48 -22.51 -18.89
CA HIS A 139 -21.77 -21.87 -18.64
C HIS A 139 -22.48 -21.51 -19.95
N ALA A 140 -21.75 -20.92 -20.91
CA ALA A 140 -22.26 -20.60 -22.23
C ALA A 140 -22.52 -21.83 -23.11
N ALA A 141 -21.94 -22.99 -22.79
CA ALA A 141 -22.30 -24.26 -23.45
C ALA A 141 -23.59 -24.86 -22.89
N ALA A 142 -23.89 -24.62 -21.61
CA ALA A 142 -25.07 -25.15 -20.93
C ALA A 142 -26.33 -24.31 -21.21
N TRP A 143 -26.17 -23.00 -21.42
CA TRP A 143 -27.23 -22.09 -21.82
C TRP A 143 -26.91 -21.69 -23.26
N GLU A 144 -27.75 -22.06 -24.22
CA GLU A 144 -27.62 -21.74 -25.66
C GLU A 144 -27.56 -20.22 -25.90
N TRP A 145 -26.46 -19.61 -25.50
CA TRP A 145 -26.12 -18.25 -25.84
C TRP A 145 -25.76 -18.26 -27.31
N ASP A 146 -26.54 -17.54 -28.11
CA ASP A 146 -26.29 -17.32 -29.54
C ASP A 146 -24.89 -16.72 -29.81
N ASP A 147 -24.23 -16.16 -28.79
CA ASP A 147 -22.91 -15.55 -28.89
C ASP A 147 -21.97 -15.94 -27.74
N ARG A 148 -21.59 -17.22 -27.71
CA ARG A 148 -20.66 -17.82 -26.73
C ARG A 148 -19.35 -17.05 -26.61
N GLU A 149 -18.80 -16.59 -27.73
CA GLU A 149 -17.53 -15.86 -27.77
C GLU A 149 -17.63 -14.52 -27.04
N ARG A 150 -18.74 -13.78 -27.23
CA ARG A 150 -18.99 -12.52 -26.51
C ARG A 150 -19.11 -12.72 -25.00
N TYR A 151 -19.75 -13.79 -24.56
CA TYR A 151 -19.87 -14.07 -23.12
C TYR A 151 -18.51 -14.33 -22.47
N VAL A 152 -17.65 -15.11 -23.12
CA VAL A 152 -16.29 -15.38 -22.64
C VAL A 152 -15.46 -14.09 -22.64
N ALA A 153 -15.53 -13.27 -23.69
CA ALA A 153 -14.84 -11.99 -23.76
C ALA A 153 -15.30 -11.01 -22.64
N ALA A 154 -16.60 -10.93 -22.38
CA ALA A 154 -17.16 -10.13 -21.30
C ALA A 154 -16.66 -10.60 -19.93
N ALA A 155 -16.61 -11.92 -19.69
CA ALA A 155 -16.09 -12.49 -18.45
C ALA A 155 -14.59 -12.19 -18.26
N MET A 156 -13.79 -12.24 -19.34
CA MET A 156 -12.38 -11.89 -19.31
C MET A 156 -12.17 -10.41 -18.94
N ASN A 157 -12.91 -9.50 -19.59
CA ASN A 157 -12.81 -8.07 -19.33
C ASN A 157 -13.24 -7.73 -17.90
N GLN A 158 -14.32 -8.34 -17.42
CA GLN A 158 -14.82 -8.13 -16.06
C GLN A 158 -13.84 -8.62 -15.00
N TYR A 159 -13.23 -9.80 -15.20
CA TYR A 159 -12.18 -10.28 -14.32
C TYR A 159 -10.99 -9.31 -14.30
N ALA A 160 -10.50 -8.91 -15.47
CA ALA A 160 -9.35 -8.01 -15.58
C ALA A 160 -9.61 -6.70 -14.84
N HIS A 161 -10.77 -6.09 -15.04
CA HIS A 161 -11.16 -4.86 -14.37
C HIS A 161 -11.21 -5.02 -12.84
N LEU A 162 -11.93 -6.04 -12.35
CA LEU A 162 -12.05 -6.29 -10.91
C LEU A 162 -10.71 -6.60 -10.25
N LYS A 163 -9.86 -7.38 -10.91
CA LYS A 163 -8.56 -7.79 -10.37
C LYS A 163 -7.58 -6.61 -10.32
N ILE A 164 -7.49 -5.83 -11.41
CA ILE A 164 -6.62 -4.65 -11.47
C ILE A 164 -7.06 -3.58 -10.46
N GLU A 165 -8.38 -3.31 -10.36
CA GLU A 165 -8.91 -2.36 -9.38
C GLU A 165 -8.59 -2.80 -7.94
N ARG A 166 -8.76 -4.09 -7.64
CA ARG A 166 -8.45 -4.62 -6.32
C ARG A 166 -6.97 -4.53 -5.99
N ILE A 167 -6.07 -4.87 -6.93
CA ILE A 167 -4.62 -4.71 -6.75
C ILE A 167 -4.28 -3.24 -6.49
N ALA A 168 -4.80 -2.31 -7.31
CA ALA A 168 -4.58 -0.88 -7.12
C ALA A 168 -5.09 -0.40 -5.75
N SER A 169 -6.27 -0.86 -5.32
CA SER A 169 -6.81 -0.52 -4.00
C SER A 169 -5.92 -1.05 -2.87
N ALA A 170 -5.40 -2.28 -2.99
CA ALA A 170 -4.51 -2.89 -2.02
C ALA A 170 -3.19 -2.09 -1.92
N GLU A 171 -2.61 -1.72 -3.05
CA GLU A 171 -1.40 -0.91 -3.11
C GLU A 171 -1.58 0.46 -2.43
N THR A 172 -2.71 1.15 -2.66
CA THR A 172 -2.97 2.43 -2.00
C THR A 172 -3.05 2.31 -0.47
N VAL A 173 -3.62 1.21 0.04
CA VAL A 173 -3.70 0.95 1.48
C VAL A 173 -2.33 0.63 2.05
N ILE A 174 -1.54 -0.20 1.36
CA ILE A 174 -0.16 -0.53 1.75
C ILE A 174 0.69 0.75 1.78
N GLU A 175 0.57 1.60 0.77
CA GLU A 175 1.31 2.84 0.68
C GLU A 175 0.89 3.84 1.78
N ALA A 176 -0.40 3.94 2.09
CA ALA A 176 -0.89 4.73 3.22
C ALA A 176 -0.34 4.22 4.56
N ALA A 177 -0.25 2.90 4.76
CA ALA A 177 0.34 2.30 5.96
C ALA A 177 1.85 2.60 6.05
N ARG A 178 2.60 2.43 4.95
CA ARG A 178 4.03 2.76 4.88
C ARG A 178 4.29 4.24 5.20
N ASN A 179 3.47 5.14 4.65
CA ASN A 179 3.59 6.57 4.92
C ASN A 179 3.34 6.91 6.40
N ARG A 180 2.36 6.27 7.05
CA ARG A 180 2.14 6.42 8.50
C ARG A 180 3.34 5.95 9.33
N ILE A 181 3.91 4.79 8.99
CA ILE A 181 5.13 4.29 9.65
C ILE A 181 6.29 5.27 9.44
N GLY A 182 6.46 5.82 8.24
CA GLY A 182 7.45 6.86 7.95
C GLY A 182 7.27 8.10 8.83
N GLN A 183 6.04 8.60 8.96
CA GLN A 183 5.72 9.74 9.84
C GLN A 183 6.04 9.44 11.31
N PHE A 184 5.71 8.25 11.80
CA PHE A 184 6.04 7.84 13.16
C PHE A 184 7.56 7.75 13.39
N ARG A 185 8.33 7.23 12.43
CA ARG A 185 9.81 7.17 12.54
C ARG A 185 10.41 8.58 12.58
N THR A 186 9.95 9.49 11.72
CA THR A 186 10.41 10.89 11.74
C THR A 186 10.05 11.56 13.07
N SER A 187 8.82 11.35 13.56
CA SER A 187 8.36 11.91 14.86
C SER A 187 9.12 11.35 16.06
N LEU A 188 9.48 10.07 16.02
CA LEU A 188 10.30 9.45 17.07
C LEU A 188 11.73 10.03 17.03
N GLY A 189 12.30 10.22 15.83
CA GLY A 189 13.61 10.84 15.66
C GLY A 189 13.66 12.29 16.17
N THR A 190 12.62 13.09 15.90
CA THR A 190 12.55 14.46 16.43
C THR A 190 12.40 14.49 17.95
N LEU A 191 11.56 13.64 18.53
CA LEU A 191 11.42 13.52 19.98
C LEU A 191 12.73 13.09 20.65
N LEU A 192 13.47 12.15 20.04
CA LEU A 192 14.78 11.72 20.53
C LEU A 192 15.79 12.88 20.49
N GLY A 193 15.82 13.65 19.40
CA GLY A 193 16.66 14.84 19.28
C GLY A 193 16.34 15.90 20.34
N VAL A 194 15.05 16.18 20.56
CA VAL A 194 14.60 17.12 21.60
C VAL A 194 14.97 16.62 23.00
N ALA A 195 14.76 15.34 23.30
CA ALA A 195 15.13 14.77 24.58
C ALA A 195 16.65 14.81 24.82
N GLY A 196 17.45 14.52 23.79
CA GLY A 196 18.91 14.66 23.81
C GLY A 196 19.36 16.10 24.08
N PHE A 197 18.73 17.08 23.45
CA PHE A 197 19.01 18.49 23.69
C PHE A 197 18.62 18.93 25.12
N LEU A 198 17.44 18.53 25.60
CA LEU A 198 16.97 18.84 26.95
C LEU A 198 17.87 18.21 28.03
N THR A 199 18.31 16.97 27.83
CA THR A 199 19.25 16.31 28.73
C THR A 199 20.60 17.03 28.76
N LEU A 200 21.12 17.46 27.61
CA LEU A 200 22.34 18.28 27.55
C LEU A 200 22.18 19.59 28.34
N LEU A 201 21.05 20.30 28.17
CA LEU A 201 20.77 21.54 28.91
C LEU A 201 20.69 21.31 30.42
N LEU A 202 20.02 20.24 30.86
CA LEU A 202 19.90 19.89 32.28
C LEU A 202 21.28 19.57 32.88
N VAL A 203 22.14 18.84 32.16
CA VAL A 203 23.52 18.58 32.57
C VAL A 203 24.31 19.87 32.68
N LEU A 204 24.22 20.76 31.68
CA LEU A 204 24.91 22.04 31.68
C LEU A 204 24.49 22.90 32.89
N MET A 205 23.18 23.03 33.12
CA MET A 205 22.64 23.75 34.29
C MET A 205 23.08 23.13 35.61
N SER A 206 23.15 21.79 35.69
CA SER A 206 23.63 21.10 36.89
C SER A 206 25.10 21.40 37.17
N ILE A 207 25.94 21.42 36.13
CA ILE A 207 27.37 21.78 36.24
C ILE A 207 27.52 23.24 36.66
N GLU A 208 26.78 24.17 36.03
CA GLU A 208 26.81 25.60 36.40
C GLU A 208 26.40 25.79 37.87
N ARG A 209 25.35 25.10 38.30
CA ARG A 209 24.86 25.18 39.69
C ARG A 209 25.88 24.65 40.69
N ASN A 210 26.57 23.55 40.38
CA ASN A 210 27.60 22.98 41.24
C ASN A 210 28.87 23.86 41.30
N THR A 211 29.25 24.47 40.17
CA THR A 211 30.45 25.31 40.09
C THR A 211 30.27 26.72 40.62
N ARG A 212 29.06 27.31 40.56
CA ARG A 212 28.76 28.61 41.21
C ARG A 212 28.97 28.56 42.72
N HIS A 213 28.65 27.44 43.38
CA HIS A 213 28.79 27.31 44.83
C HIS A 213 30.27 27.35 45.28
N LEU A 214 31.14 26.67 44.51
CA LEU A 214 32.59 26.66 44.74
C LEU A 214 33.27 28.01 44.52
N ARG A 215 32.71 28.86 43.64
CA ARG A 215 33.26 30.21 43.40
C ARG A 215 32.95 31.16 44.54
N ILE A 216 31.75 31.05 45.14
CA ILE A 216 31.34 31.87 46.28
C ILE A 216 32.17 31.53 47.53
N GLU A 217 32.52 30.26 47.76
CA GLU A 217 33.38 29.85 48.88
C GLU A 217 34.85 30.29 48.75
N ARG A 218 35.31 30.64 47.54
CA ARG A 218 36.68 31.13 47.30
C ARG A 218 36.84 32.64 47.48
N GLU A 219 35.74 33.38 47.49
CA GLU A 219 35.71 34.85 47.64
C GLU A 219 35.40 35.29 49.09
N VAL A 220 35.13 34.33 49.99
CA VAL A 220 35.01 34.52 51.45
C VAL A 220 36.33 34.13 52.11
#